data_AF-A0AAU8HSS9-F1
#
_entry.id   AF-A0AAU8HSS9-F1
#
_cell.length_a   1.000
_cell.length_b   1.000
_cell.length_c   1.000
_cell.angle_alpha   90.00
_cell.angle_beta   90.00
_cell.angle_gamma   90.00
#
_symmetry.space_group_name_H-M   'P 1'
#
loop_
_entity.id
_entity.type
_entity.pdbx_description
1 polymer ?
#
loop_
_entity_poly.entity_id
_entity_poly.type
_entity_poly.pdbx_seq_one_letter_code
_entity_poly.pdbx_strand_id
1 'polypeptide(L)' 'MDNKAIMEVLKYFSLLTFVGLQISICVLAGYYIGFYLQNLTGSLIFMITPLIGGVIAGFTSVYYTIMKILK' A
#
# COMPACT_ATOMS: atom_id res chain seq x y z
N MET A 1 -2.94 -24.97 23.37
CA MET A 1 -3.31 -24.26 22.14
C MET A 1 -2.96 -25.14 20.97
N ASP A 2 -3.91 -25.39 20.08
CA ASP A 2 -3.73 -26.28 18.93
C ASP A 2 -2.72 -25.65 17.96
N ASN A 3 -1.66 -26.36 17.60
CA ASN A 3 -0.61 -25.85 16.69
C ASN A 3 -1.18 -25.40 15.34
N LYS A 4 -2.32 -25.98 14.92
CA LYS A 4 -3.05 -25.57 13.72
C LYS A 4 -3.63 -24.16 13.82
N ALA A 5 -4.23 -23.81 14.96
CA ALA A 5 -4.80 -22.48 15.18
C ALA A 5 -3.72 -21.39 15.21
N ILE A 6 -2.56 -21.67 15.81
CA ILE A 6 -1.41 -20.74 15.82
C ILE A 6 -0.92 -20.48 14.39
N MET A 7 -0.84 -21.54 13.57
CA MET A 7 -0.37 -21.45 12.19
C MET A 7 -1.35 -20.70 11.28
N GLU A 8 -2.66 -20.83 11.50
CA GLU A 8 -3.68 -20.04 10.78
C GLU A 8 -3.61 -18.55 11.15
N VAL A 9 -3.51 -18.23 12.44
CA VAL A 9 -3.37 -16.84 12.90
C VAL A 9 -2.12 -16.19 12.30
N LEU A 10 -0.99 -16.89 12.30
CA LEU A 10 0.25 -16.41 11.67
C LEU A 10 0.10 -16.17 10.17
N LYS A 11 -0.65 -17.03 9.45
CA LYS A 11 -0.94 -16.81 8.03
C LYS A 11 -1.76 -15.54 7.80
N TYR A 12 -2.84 -15.34 8.56
CA TYR A 12 -3.67 -14.14 8.43
C TYR A 12 -2.90 -12.86 8.76
N PHE A 13 -2.09 -12.90 9.82
CA PHE A 13 -1.21 -11.79 10.17
C PHE A 13 -0.19 -11.51 9.07
N SER A 14 0.49 -12.53 8.54
CA SER A 14 1.46 -12.35 7.45
C SER A 14 0.81 -11.74 6.21
N LEU A 15 -0.42 -12.15 5.88
CA LEU A 15 -1.15 -11.65 4.72
C LEU A 15 -1.57 -10.19 4.93
N LEU A 16 -2.06 -9.86 6.12
CA LEU A 16 -2.40 -8.50 6.52
C LEU A 16 -1.17 -7.58 6.50
N THR A 17 -0.05 -8.02 7.07
CA THR A 17 1.20 -7.26 7.08
C THR A 17 1.70 -7.03 5.66
N PHE A 18 1.68 -8.06 4.80
CA PHE A 18 2.11 -7.94 3.40
C PHE A 18 1.25 -6.95 2.62
N VAL A 19 -0.07 -7.03 2.78
CA VAL A 19 -1.04 -6.10 2.18
C VAL A 19 -0.83 -4.67 2.69
N GLY A 20 -0.68 -4.50 4.01
CA GLY A 20 -0.39 -3.22 4.63
C GLY A 20 0.91 -2.60 4.11
N LEU A 21 1.97 -3.40 3.98
CA LEU A 21 3.27 -2.97 3.47
C LEU A 21 3.19 -2.50 2.02
N GLN A 22 2.45 -3.20 1.16
CA GLN A 22 2.24 -2.76 -0.23
C GLN A 22 1.60 -1.38 -0.28
N ILE A 23 0.52 -1.16 0.48
CA ILE A 23 -0.16 0.15 0.52
C ILE A 23 0.79 1.21 1.05
N SER A 24 1.48 0.94 2.16
CA SER A 24 2.42 1.88 2.77
C SER A 24 3.54 2.28 1.80
N ILE A 25 4.12 1.33 1.06
CA ILE A 25 5.16 1.62 0.07
C ILE A 25 4.63 2.52 -1.05
N CYS A 26 3.44 2.21 -1.60
CA CYS A 26 2.85 3.01 -2.68
C CYS A 26 2.52 4.44 -2.23
N VAL A 27 1.99 4.60 -1.01
CA VAL A 27 1.68 5.92 -0.42
C VAL A 27 2.95 6.71 -0.14
N LEU A 28 3.98 6.08 0.43
CA LEU A 28 5.27 6.73 0.69
C LEU A 28 5.96 7.15 -0.60
N ALA A 29 5.93 6.32 -1.65
CA ALA A 29 6.47 6.66 -2.96
C ALA A 29 5.72 7.84 -3.58
N GLY A 30 4.38 7.83 -3.55
CA GLY A 30 3.56 8.95 -4.02
C GLY A 30 3.81 10.24 -3.25
N TYR A 31 3.98 10.15 -1.92
CA TYR A 31 4.35 11.28 -1.08
C TYR A 31 5.73 11.84 -1.43
N TYR A 32 6.74 10.99 -1.58
CA TYR A 32 8.11 11.43 -1.88
C TYR A 32 8.20 12.11 -3.25
N ILE A 33 7.55 11.53 -4.25
CA ILE A 33 7.45 12.12 -5.60
C ILE A 33 6.71 13.46 -5.53
N GLY A 34 5.59 13.53 -4.80
CA GLY A 34 4.84 14.75 -4.63
C GLY A 34 5.59 15.85 -3.91
N PHE A 35 6.32 15.51 -2.84
CA PHE A 35 7.15 16.44 -2.11
C PHE A 35 8.30 16.99 -2.96
N TYR A 36 8.94 16.13 -3.75
CA TYR A 36 9.97 16.55 -4.70
C TYR A 36 9.42 17.49 -5.76
N LEU A 37 8.25 17.18 -6.34
CA LEU A 37 7.59 18.02 -7.33
C LEU A 37 7.13 19.36 -6.74
N GLN A 38 6.64 19.37 -5.50
CA GLN A 38 6.27 20.60 -4.79
C GLN A 38 7.49 21.50 -4.59
N ASN A 39 8.65 20.95 -4.20
CA ASN A 39 9.87 21.72 -4.03
C ASN A 39 10.35 22.34 -5.36
N LEU A 40 10.10 21.71 -6.50
CA LEU A 40 10.42 22.28 -7.82
C LEU A 40 9.41 23.33 -8.29
N THR A 41 8.12 23.10 -8.08
CA THR A 41 7.05 23.93 -8.69
C THR A 41 6.45 24.97 -7.73
N GLY A 42 6.71 24.86 -6.43
CA GLY A 42 6.13 25.69 -5.38
C GLY A 42 4.62 25.46 -5.13
N SER A 43 3.98 24.55 -5.90
CA SER A 43 2.53 24.33 -5.83
C SER A 43 2.18 23.04 -5.08
N LEU A 44 1.31 23.18 -4.08
CA LEU A 44 0.79 22.08 -3.25
C LEU A 44 0.02 21.03 -4.08
N ILE A 45 -0.52 21.41 -5.24
CA ILE A 45 -1.29 20.51 -6.10
C ILE A 45 -0.41 19.35 -6.60
N PHE A 46 0.87 19.62 -6.87
CA PHE A 46 1.84 18.60 -7.30
C PHE A 46 2.28 17.67 -6.16
N MET A 47 2.02 18.03 -4.91
CA MET A 47 2.17 17.12 -3.77
C MET A 47 0.95 16.19 -3.64
N ILE A 48 -0.25 16.77 -3.73
CA ILE A 48 -1.51 16.07 -3.47
C ILE A 48 -1.83 15.05 -4.56
N THR A 49 -1.60 15.38 -5.82
CA THR A 49 -1.92 14.52 -6.96
C THR A 49 -1.20 13.15 -6.96
N PRO A 50 0.13 13.06 -6.83
CA PRO A 50 0.82 11.78 -6.74
C PRO A 50 0.59 11.06 -5.40
N LEU A 51 0.28 11.78 -4.31
CA LEU A 51 -0.13 11.16 -3.05
C LEU A 51 -1.45 10.39 -3.22
N ILE A 52 -2.47 11.03 -3.78
CA ILE A 52 -3.75 10.38 -4.10
C ILE A 52 -3.53 9.22 -5.08
N GLY A 53 -2.69 9.42 -6.10
CA GLY A 53 -2.29 8.37 -7.03
C GLY A 53 -1.65 7.16 -6.34
N GLY A 54 -0.75 7.39 -5.39
CA GLY A 54 -0.08 6.35 -4.60
C GLY A 54 -1.07 5.57 -3.71
N VAL A 55 -2.04 6.26 -3.11
CA VAL A 55 -3.12 5.61 -2.34
C VAL A 55 -3.94 4.70 -3.25
N ILE A 56 -4.45 5.22 -4.38
CA ILE A 56 -5.27 4.45 -5.32
C ILE A 56 -4.48 3.24 -5.85
N ALA A 57 -3.24 3.44 -6.28
CA ALA A 57 -2.39 2.36 -6.78
C ALA A 57 -2.13 1.28 -5.72
N GLY A 58 -1.91 1.66 -4.46
CA GLY A 58 -1.76 0.72 -3.34
C GLY A 58 -3.01 -0.14 -3.14
N PHE A 59 -4.19 0.49 -3.10
CA PHE A 59 -5.46 -0.25 -2.98
C PHE A 59 -5.73 -1.15 -4.20
N THR A 60 -5.45 -0.67 -5.42
CA THR A 60 -5.60 -1.46 -6.64
C THR A 60 -4.65 -2.66 -6.66
N SER A 61 -3.38 -2.50 -6.26
CA SER A 61 -2.40 -3.59 -6.17
C SER A 61 -2.86 -4.68 -5.21
N VAL A 62 -3.38 -4.30 -4.05
CA VAL A 62 -3.91 -5.22 -3.06
C VAL A 62 -5.15 -5.95 -3.60
N TYR A 63 -6.07 -5.23 -4.25
CA TYR A 63 -7.24 -5.83 -4.86
C TYR A 63 -6.87 -6.91 -5.88
N TYR A 64 -5.92 -6.63 -6.78
CA TYR A 64 -5.43 -7.61 -7.75
C TYR A 64 -4.71 -8.79 -7.07
N THR A 65 -3.94 -8.54 -6.01
CA THR A 65 -3.26 -9.60 -5.26
C THR A 65 -4.27 -10.55 -4.61
N ILE A 66 -5.29 -10.00 -3.95
CA ILE A 66 -6.37 -10.79 -3.33
C ILE A 66 -7.17 -11.55 -4.40
N MET A 67 -7.53 -10.89 -5.50
CA MET A 67 -8.27 -11.52 -6.61
C MET A 67 -7.47 -12.66 -7.26
N LYS A 68 -6.14 -12.53 -7.33
CA LYS A 68 -5.24 -13.59 -7.83
C LYS A 68 -5.12 -14.77 -6.86
N ILE A 69 -5.26 -14.54 -5.56
CA ILE A 69 -5.21 -15.59 -4.54
C ILE A 69 -6.56 -16.33 -4.41
N LEU A 70 -7.68 -15.62 -4.65
CA LEU A 70 -9.04 -16.18 -4.59
C LEU A 70 -9.44 -17.00 -5.82
N LYS A 71 -8.76 -16.82 -6.95
CA LYS A 71 -9.04 -17.50 -8.23
C LYS A 71 -8.14 -18.71 -8.41
#